data_AF-A0A376CM38-F1
#
_entry.id   AF-A0A376CM38-F1
#
_cell.length_a   1.000
_cell.length_b   1.000
_cell.length_c   1.000
_cell.angle_alpha   90.00
_cell.angle_beta   90.00
_cell.angle_gamma   90.00
#
_symmetry.space_group_name_H-M   'P 1'
#
loop_
_entity.id
_entity.type
_entity.pdbx_description
1 polymer ?
#
loop_
_entity_poly.entity_id
_entity_poly.type
_entity_poly.pdbx_seq_one_letter_code
_entity_poly.pdbx_strand_id
1 'polypeptide(L)'
;MLVVYFSSVTENTRRFVDKLGLPSKRIPLYRSDEPLIVDEPYVLICPTYGGGASISHQNTRPVPKQVIRFLNNEHNRSLIRGVIAAGNSNFGPDYCIAGDVISQKCKVPYLYRFELLGMPEDVERVRDELIDNAERLGLQPMDPTELDAVRAEQAKKEQEKADTLARLRARYDNRVRN
;
A
#
# COMPACT_ATOMS: atom_id res chain seq x y z
N MET A 1 -1.28 -11.99 8.82
CA MET A 1 -0.78 -10.62 8.55
C MET A 1 -1.66 -10.00 7.46
N LEU A 2 -2.48 -9.01 7.82
CA LEU A 2 -3.50 -8.46 6.92
C LEU A 2 -3.18 -7.02 6.49
N VAL A 3 -3.32 -6.76 5.18
CA VAL A 3 -3.33 -5.41 4.61
C VAL A 3 -4.77 -5.00 4.31
N VAL A 4 -5.26 -3.93 4.92
CA VAL A 4 -6.50 -3.28 4.49
C VAL A 4 -6.14 -2.09 3.62
N TYR A 5 -6.82 -1.89 2.50
CA TYR A 5 -6.52 -0.76 1.64
C TYR A 5 -7.77 -0.14 1.03
N PHE A 6 -7.66 1.11 0.63
CA PHE A 6 -8.63 1.74 -0.25
C PHE A 6 -7.98 2.07 -1.59
N SER A 7 -8.75 1.92 -2.67
CA SER A 7 -8.32 2.37 -3.99
C SER A 7 -9.54 2.87 -4.77
N SER A 8 -9.41 4.03 -5.41
CA SER A 8 -10.44 4.54 -6.32
C SER A 8 -10.45 3.77 -7.66
N VAL A 9 -11.27 4.25 -8.59
CA VAL A 9 -11.38 3.79 -9.98
C VAL A 9 -10.06 3.83 -10.75
N THR A 10 -9.08 4.63 -10.32
CA THR A 10 -7.74 4.66 -10.94
C THR A 10 -6.89 3.43 -10.57
N GLU A 11 -7.27 2.72 -9.51
CA GLU A 11 -6.66 1.44 -9.09
C GLU A 11 -5.15 1.48 -8.76
N ASN A 12 -4.53 2.66 -8.65
CA ASN A 12 -3.10 2.78 -8.34
C ASN A 12 -2.71 2.04 -7.05
N THR A 13 -3.42 2.30 -5.94
CA THR A 13 -3.17 1.64 -4.66
C THR A 13 -3.46 0.14 -4.72
N ARG A 14 -4.51 -0.28 -5.44
CA ARG A 14 -4.80 -1.70 -5.67
C ARG A 14 -3.60 -2.38 -6.33
N ARG A 15 -3.08 -1.81 -7.42
CA ARG A 15 -1.92 -2.35 -8.13
C ARG A 15 -0.66 -2.40 -7.26
N PHE A 16 -0.47 -1.43 -6.37
CA PHE A 16 0.61 -1.49 -5.38
C PHE A 16 0.43 -2.67 -4.42
N VAL A 17 -0.76 -2.82 -3.83
CA VAL A 17 -1.09 -3.89 -2.88
C VAL A 17 -0.99 -5.27 -3.53
N ASP A 18 -1.46 -5.44 -4.76
CA ASP A 18 -1.37 -6.69 -5.50
C ASP A 18 0.09 -7.14 -5.66
N LYS A 19 1.03 -6.19 -5.85
CA LYS A 19 2.47 -6.48 -5.93
C LYS A 19 3.07 -6.92 -4.59
N LEU A 20 2.50 -6.54 -3.45
CA LEU A 20 3.00 -6.98 -2.14
C LEU A 20 2.89 -8.50 -1.98
N GLY A 21 1.89 -9.14 -2.60
CA GLY A 21 1.66 -10.58 -2.45
C GLY A 21 1.23 -10.99 -1.04
N LEU A 22 0.76 -10.04 -0.23
CA LEU A 22 0.28 -10.28 1.13
C LEU A 22 -1.26 -10.39 1.14
N PRO A 23 -1.85 -11.12 2.11
CA PRO A 23 -3.30 -11.13 2.33
C PRO A 23 -3.84 -9.72 2.44
N SER A 24 -4.87 -9.41 1.65
CA SER A 24 -5.43 -8.06 1.63
C SER A 24 -6.95 -8.01 1.49
N LYS A 25 -7.55 -6.97 2.07
CA LYS A 25 -8.98 -6.67 1.96
C LYS A 25 -9.18 -5.23 1.50
N ARG A 26 -10.02 -5.04 0.49
CA ARG A 26 -10.32 -3.72 -0.09
C ARG A 26 -11.51 -3.08 0.62
N ILE A 27 -11.34 -1.86 1.11
CA ILE A 27 -12.46 -1.01 1.55
C ILE A 27 -13.34 -0.72 0.34
N PRO A 28 -14.67 -0.97 0.40
CA PRO A 28 -15.56 -0.83 -0.74
C PRO A 28 -15.54 0.56 -1.35
N LEU A 29 -15.72 0.61 -2.68
CA LEU A 29 -15.67 1.87 -3.42
C LEU A 29 -16.97 2.66 -3.25
N TYR A 30 -18.11 1.97 -3.34
CA TYR A 30 -19.43 2.57 -3.30
C TYR A 30 -20.08 2.43 -1.93
N ARG A 31 -20.94 3.39 -1.59
CA ARG A 31 -21.63 3.41 -0.29
C ARG A 31 -22.65 2.27 -0.15
N SER A 32 -23.22 1.83 -1.28
CA SER A 32 -24.19 0.75 -1.42
C SER A 32 -23.59 -0.64 -1.23
N ASP A 33 -22.26 -0.77 -1.35
CA ASP A 33 -21.57 -2.04 -1.17
C ASP A 33 -21.57 -2.42 0.32
N GLU A 34 -21.52 -3.73 0.58
CA GLU A 34 -21.45 -4.27 1.94
C GLU A 34 -20.23 -3.70 2.68
N PRO A 35 -20.40 -3.09 3.87
CA PRO A 35 -19.28 -2.54 4.62
C PRO A 35 -18.24 -3.62 4.98
N LEU A 36 -16.97 -3.29 4.79
CA LEU A 36 -15.89 -4.17 5.24
C LEU A 36 -15.80 -4.17 6.77
N ILE A 37 -15.94 -5.35 7.37
CA ILE A 37 -15.59 -5.64 8.76
C ILE A 37 -14.34 -6.52 8.76
N VAL A 38 -13.41 -6.22 9.67
CA VAL A 38 -12.18 -6.99 9.86
C VAL A 38 -12.11 -7.52 11.28
N ASP A 39 -11.59 -8.73 11.45
CA ASP A 39 -11.58 -9.44 12.74
C ASP A 39 -10.15 -9.81 13.19
N GLU A 40 -9.15 -9.27 12.50
CA GLU A 40 -7.74 -9.46 12.82
C GLU A 40 -6.96 -8.14 12.71
N PRO A 41 -5.83 -7.99 13.41
CA PRO A 41 -4.98 -6.82 13.31
C PRO A 41 -4.46 -6.56 11.89
N TYR A 42 -4.45 -5.31 11.45
CA TYR A 42 -4.07 -4.95 10.07
C TYR A 42 -3.25 -3.67 9.96
N VAL A 43 -2.53 -3.53 8.85
CA VAL A 43 -1.96 -2.26 8.39
C VAL A 43 -2.84 -1.67 7.30
N LEU A 44 -3.12 -0.37 7.40
CA LEU A 44 -3.93 0.37 6.44
C LEU A 44 -3.05 1.00 5.34
N ILE A 45 -3.35 0.75 4.07
CA ILE A 45 -2.76 1.48 2.93
C ILE A 45 -3.79 2.44 2.33
N CYS A 46 -3.51 3.74 2.41
CA CYS A 46 -4.47 4.80 2.09
C CYS A 46 -3.93 5.78 1.04
N PRO A 47 -4.62 6.02 -0.09
CA PRO A 47 -4.27 7.11 -0.99
C PRO A 47 -4.68 8.45 -0.37
N THR A 48 -3.93 9.49 -0.70
CA THR A 48 -4.22 10.87 -0.31
C THR A 48 -5.01 11.59 -1.40
N TYR A 49 -6.13 12.22 -1.06
CA TYR A 49 -6.95 13.01 -1.99
C TYR A 49 -7.14 14.46 -1.53
N GLY A 50 -7.29 15.38 -2.48
CA GLY A 50 -7.36 16.80 -2.13
C GLY A 50 -6.00 17.34 -1.68
N GLY A 51 -4.91 16.92 -2.31
CA GLY A 51 -3.64 17.65 -2.20
C GLY A 51 -3.74 19.04 -2.84
N GLY A 52 -2.88 19.97 -2.43
CA GLY A 52 -2.87 21.37 -2.88
C GLY A 52 -3.63 22.32 -1.94
N ALA A 53 -3.95 21.90 -0.71
CA ALA A 53 -4.53 22.74 0.34
C ALA A 53 -3.59 23.86 0.74
N SER A 54 -2.31 23.51 0.91
CA SER A 54 -1.24 24.44 1.27
C SER A 54 -0.98 25.47 0.16
N ILE A 55 -1.42 25.17 -1.07
CA ILE A 55 -1.29 26.04 -2.24
C ILE A 55 -2.59 26.84 -2.51
N SER A 56 -3.77 26.25 -2.26
CA SER A 56 -5.08 26.84 -2.59
C SER A 56 -5.83 27.48 -1.42
N HIS A 57 -5.32 27.36 -0.19
CA HIS A 57 -5.96 27.79 1.07
C HIS A 57 -7.36 27.21 1.31
N GLN A 58 -7.74 26.13 0.61
CA GLN A 58 -9.01 25.45 0.82
C GLN A 58 -8.90 24.37 1.90
N ASN A 59 -10.00 24.14 2.63
CA ASN A 59 -10.09 23.07 3.61
C ASN A 59 -10.10 21.71 2.88
N THR A 60 -8.94 21.05 2.80
CA THR A 60 -8.84 19.75 2.13
C THR A 60 -9.09 18.61 3.10
N ARG A 61 -9.69 17.55 2.56
CA ARG A 61 -9.95 16.30 3.27
C ARG A 61 -9.01 15.23 2.71
N PRO A 62 -7.78 15.10 3.23
CA PRO A 62 -6.76 14.21 2.68
C PRO A 62 -7.16 12.74 2.68
N VAL A 63 -7.96 12.35 3.67
CA VAL A 63 -8.42 10.96 3.85
C VAL A 63 -9.72 10.74 3.05
N PRO A 64 -9.80 9.72 2.19
CA PRO A 64 -11.02 9.36 1.47
C PRO A 64 -12.21 9.10 2.41
N LYS A 65 -13.42 9.52 2.01
CA LYS A 65 -14.64 9.35 2.84
C LYS A 65 -14.92 7.89 3.18
N GLN A 66 -14.58 6.96 2.28
CA GLN A 66 -14.72 5.52 2.49
C GLN A 66 -13.83 5.05 3.65
N VAL A 67 -12.58 5.52 3.68
CA VAL A 67 -11.62 5.22 4.77
C VAL A 67 -12.10 5.84 6.09
N ILE A 68 -12.62 7.07 6.05
CA ILE A 68 -13.24 7.71 7.24
C ILE A 68 -14.40 6.86 7.77
N ARG A 69 -15.31 6.41 6.89
CA ARG A 69 -16.44 5.55 7.29
C ARG A 69 -15.95 4.24 7.90
N PHE A 70 -14.95 3.61 7.29
CA PHE A 70 -14.34 2.37 7.77
C PHE A 70 -13.72 2.54 9.16
N LEU A 71 -12.95 3.62 9.39
CA LEU A 71 -12.31 3.92 10.68
C LEU A 71 -13.26 4.55 11.73
N ASN A 72 -14.45 4.98 11.34
CA ASN A 72 -15.48 5.41 12.28
C ASN A 72 -16.16 4.22 12.96
N ASN A 73 -16.06 3.01 12.39
CA ASN A 73 -16.40 1.79 13.10
C ASN A 73 -15.31 1.50 14.15
N GLU A 74 -15.67 1.51 15.43
CA GLU A 74 -14.72 1.35 16.52
C GLU A 74 -14.05 -0.03 16.55
N HIS A 75 -14.76 -1.07 16.14
CA HIS A 75 -14.22 -2.43 16.01
C HIS A 75 -13.06 -2.45 15.01
N ASN A 76 -13.32 -2.01 13.78
CA ASN A 76 -12.29 -1.89 12.73
C ASN A 76 -11.15 -0.97 13.18
N ARG A 77 -11.45 0.15 13.84
CA ARG A 77 -10.43 1.09 14.31
C ARG A 77 -9.54 0.49 15.39
N SER A 78 -10.06 -0.37 16.27
CA SER A 78 -9.29 -0.99 17.35
C SER A 78 -8.22 -1.97 16.85
N LEU A 79 -8.37 -2.45 15.62
CA LEU A 79 -7.50 -3.46 15.01
C LEU A 79 -6.41 -2.86 14.11
N ILE A 80 -6.42 -1.55 13.84
CA ILE A 80 -5.34 -0.91 13.07
C ILE A 80 -4.02 -0.96 13.87
N ARG A 81 -2.93 -1.27 13.17
CA ARG A 81 -1.56 -1.36 13.74
C ARG A 81 -0.56 -0.41 13.14
N GLY A 82 -0.88 0.17 11.99
CA GLY A 82 -0.06 1.17 11.31
C GLY A 82 -0.76 1.66 10.06
N VAL A 83 -0.24 2.76 9.51
CA VAL A 83 -0.71 3.33 8.25
C VAL A 83 0.45 3.53 7.29
N ILE A 84 0.20 3.26 6.01
CA ILE A 84 1.06 3.59 4.88
C ILE A 84 0.23 4.47 3.94
N ALA A 85 0.82 5.53 3.41
CA ALA A 85 0.10 6.46 2.55
C ALA A 85 0.68 6.56 1.14
N ALA A 86 -0.21 6.49 0.16
CA ALA A 86 0.10 6.71 -1.25
C ALA A 86 -0.24 8.15 -1.66
N GLY A 87 0.56 8.73 -2.55
CA GLY A 87 0.35 10.10 -2.99
C GLY A 87 1.07 10.44 -4.28
N ASN A 88 1.31 11.73 -4.49
CA ASN A 88 2.11 12.25 -5.59
C ASN A 88 2.90 13.44 -5.05
N SER A 89 4.22 13.41 -5.21
CA SER A 89 5.17 14.40 -4.71
C SER A 89 4.96 15.79 -5.34
N ASN A 90 4.27 15.87 -6.49
CA ASN A 90 3.85 17.14 -7.09
C ASN A 90 2.95 17.99 -6.17
N PHE A 91 2.38 17.39 -5.12
CA PHE A 91 1.62 18.12 -4.10
C PHE A 91 2.49 18.70 -2.97
N GLY A 92 3.83 18.60 -3.07
CA GLY A 92 4.78 19.25 -2.18
C GLY A 92 4.52 18.90 -0.70
N PRO A 93 4.28 19.89 0.18
CA PRO A 93 4.00 19.65 1.60
C PRO A 93 2.80 18.74 1.87
N ASP A 94 1.84 18.66 0.94
CA ASP A 94 0.65 17.81 1.10
C ASP A 94 0.89 16.36 0.63
N TYR A 95 2.12 16.03 0.21
CA TYR A 95 2.49 14.69 -0.21
C TYR A 95 2.27 13.66 0.91
N CYS A 96 1.31 12.77 0.67
CA CYS A 96 0.93 11.67 1.56
C CYS A 96 0.35 12.07 2.94
N ILE A 97 -0.15 13.31 3.08
CA ILE A 97 -0.65 13.83 4.37
C ILE A 97 -1.84 13.05 4.96
N ALA A 98 -2.50 12.17 4.19
CA ALA A 98 -3.49 11.26 4.75
C ALA A 98 -2.89 10.31 5.80
N GLY A 99 -1.62 9.93 5.64
CA GLY A 99 -0.88 9.10 6.59
C GLY A 99 -0.75 9.78 7.94
N ASP A 100 -0.32 11.05 7.97
CA ASP A 100 -0.20 11.84 9.20
C ASP A 100 -1.54 11.98 9.92
N VAL A 101 -2.60 12.32 9.18
CA VAL A 101 -3.95 12.49 9.75
C VAL A 101 -4.46 11.21 10.39
N ILE A 102 -4.28 10.06 9.73
CA ILE A 102 -4.71 8.76 10.27
C ILE A 102 -3.86 8.35 11.46
N SER A 103 -2.52 8.48 11.34
CA SER A 103 -1.55 8.16 12.38
C SER A 103 -1.86 8.91 13.69
N GLN A 104 -2.02 10.23 13.62
CA GLN A 104 -2.32 11.06 14.78
C GLN A 104 -3.69 10.72 15.39
N LYS A 105 -4.72 10.55 14.56
CA LYS A 105 -6.08 10.26 15.05
C LYS A 105 -6.21 8.88 15.68
N CYS A 106 -5.58 7.86 15.07
CA CYS A 106 -5.69 6.48 15.52
C CYS A 106 -4.58 6.08 16.49
N LYS A 107 -3.58 6.95 16.71
CA LYS A 107 -2.40 6.71 17.56
C LYS A 107 -1.62 5.45 17.14
N VAL A 108 -1.39 5.30 15.83
CA VAL A 108 -0.63 4.20 15.24
C VAL A 108 0.53 4.73 14.43
N PRO A 109 1.64 3.99 14.26
CA PRO A 109 2.79 4.45 13.50
C PRO A 109 2.45 4.74 12.03
N TYR A 110 3.06 5.81 11.51
CA TYR A 110 3.10 6.08 10.07
C TYR A 110 4.33 5.37 9.49
N LEU A 111 4.10 4.22 8.85
CA LEU A 111 5.15 3.25 8.54
C LEU A 111 5.92 3.59 7.26
N TYR A 112 5.22 4.05 6.22
CA TYR A 112 5.84 4.27 4.92
C TYR A 112 4.99 5.20 4.04
N ARG A 113 5.61 5.78 3.00
CA ARG A 113 4.90 6.54 1.97
C ARG A 113 5.50 6.30 0.59
N PHE A 114 4.64 6.24 -0.43
CA PHE A 114 5.05 5.97 -1.80
C PHE A 114 4.22 6.76 -2.82
N GLU A 115 4.70 6.82 -4.06
CA GLU A 115 4.04 7.56 -5.13
C GLU A 115 3.24 6.66 -6.07
N LEU A 116 2.01 7.08 -6.38
CA LEU A 116 1.13 6.46 -7.39
C LEU A 116 0.98 4.94 -7.19
N LEU A 117 1.61 4.14 -8.06
CA LEU A 117 1.56 2.68 -8.05
C LEU A 117 2.77 2.05 -7.33
N GLY A 118 3.68 2.86 -6.79
CA GLY A 118 4.92 2.50 -6.10
C GLY A 118 5.99 1.91 -7.02
N MET A 119 7.24 2.26 -6.74
CA MET A 119 8.40 1.66 -7.41
C MET A 119 8.65 0.24 -6.91
N PRO A 120 9.40 -0.61 -7.63
CA PRO A 120 9.77 -1.95 -7.15
C PRO A 120 10.37 -1.93 -5.73
N GLU A 121 11.23 -0.96 -5.46
CA GLU A 121 11.91 -0.78 -4.17
C GLU A 121 10.91 -0.43 -3.06
N ASP A 122 9.84 0.31 -3.37
CA ASP A 122 8.76 0.58 -2.40
C ASP A 122 8.01 -0.70 -2.02
N VAL A 123 7.78 -1.57 -3.01
CA VAL A 123 7.06 -2.83 -2.82
C VAL A 123 7.89 -3.77 -1.94
N GLU A 124 9.19 -3.92 -2.25
CA GLU A 124 10.12 -4.74 -1.47
C GLU A 124 10.21 -4.22 -0.03
N ARG A 125 10.50 -2.94 0.13
CA ARG A 125 10.67 -2.33 1.46
C ARG A 125 9.41 -2.42 2.32
N VAL A 126 8.24 -2.17 1.75
CA VAL A 126 6.98 -2.31 2.50
C VAL A 126 6.72 -3.76 2.87
N ARG A 127 6.93 -4.70 1.95
CA ARG A 127 6.70 -6.12 2.22
C ARG A 127 7.61 -6.61 3.34
N ASP A 128 8.91 -6.36 3.22
CA ASP A 128 9.91 -6.84 4.17
C ASP A 128 9.70 -6.21 5.55
N GLU A 129 9.45 -4.89 5.60
CA GLU A 129 9.15 -4.22 6.87
C GLU A 129 7.91 -4.82 7.57
N LEU A 130 6.86 -5.15 6.81
CA LEU A 130 5.64 -5.76 7.39
C LEU A 130 5.87 -7.20 7.86
N ILE A 131 6.60 -8.01 7.08
CA ILE A 131 6.93 -9.40 7.45
C ILE A 131 7.83 -9.42 8.69
N ASP A 132 8.96 -8.71 8.62
CA ASP A 132 10.03 -8.82 9.61
C ASP A 132 9.65 -8.18 10.95
N ASN A 133 8.68 -7.23 10.93
CA ASN A 133 8.21 -6.56 12.13
C ASN A 133 6.79 -6.95 12.54
N ALA A 134 6.24 -8.06 12.01
CA ALA A 134 4.86 -8.46 12.27
C ALA A 134 4.53 -8.50 13.79
N GLU A 135 5.39 -9.14 14.58
CA GLU A 135 5.24 -9.24 16.04
C GLU A 135 5.30 -7.87 16.72
N ARG A 136 6.31 -7.05 16.37
CA ARG A 136 6.50 -5.70 16.91
C ARG A 136 5.30 -4.80 16.62
N LEU A 137 4.68 -4.96 15.45
CA LEU A 137 3.49 -4.24 15.03
C LEU A 137 2.21 -4.82 15.63
N GLY A 138 2.26 -5.94 16.37
CA GLY A 138 1.07 -6.61 16.90
C GLY A 138 0.15 -7.15 15.80
N LEU A 139 0.74 -7.53 14.67
CA LEU A 139 0.09 -8.25 13.58
C LEU A 139 0.12 -9.74 13.89
N GLN A 140 -0.87 -10.47 13.39
CA GLN A 140 -0.78 -11.93 13.34
C GLN A 140 0.27 -12.30 12.29
N PRO A 141 1.33 -13.05 12.63
CA PRO A 141 2.30 -13.53 11.65
C PRO A 141 1.62 -14.35 10.56
N MET A 142 2.24 -14.39 9.38
CA MET A 142 1.81 -15.27 8.30
C MET A 142 2.23 -16.72 8.61
N ASP A 143 1.48 -17.71 8.10
CA ASP A 143 1.93 -19.09 8.17
C ASP A 143 3.30 -19.24 7.45
N PRO A 144 4.28 -19.97 8.02
CA PRO A 144 5.58 -20.13 7.39
C PRO A 144 5.52 -20.67 5.96
N THR A 145 4.57 -21.56 5.66
CA THR A 145 4.38 -22.14 4.32
C THR A 145 3.89 -21.09 3.33
N GLU A 146 2.95 -20.24 3.76
CA GLU A 146 2.46 -19.11 2.96
C GLU A 146 3.59 -18.09 2.72
N LEU A 147 4.40 -17.82 3.74
CA LEU A 147 5.55 -16.91 3.64
C LEU A 147 6.59 -17.42 2.64
N ASP A 148 6.92 -18.72 2.70
CA ASP A 148 7.83 -19.36 1.76
C ASP A 148 7.28 -19.32 0.34
N ALA A 149 5.97 -19.54 0.15
CA ALA A 149 5.31 -19.42 -1.15
C ALA A 149 5.40 -17.98 -1.70
N VAL A 150 5.18 -16.96 -0.86
CA VAL A 150 5.34 -15.56 -1.25
C VAL A 150 6.77 -15.29 -1.70
N ARG A 151 7.77 -15.71 -0.93
CA ARG A 151 9.20 -15.52 -1.23
C ARG A 151 9.60 -16.25 -2.52
N ALA A 152 9.14 -17.48 -2.73
CA ALA A 152 9.41 -18.26 -3.94
C ALA A 152 8.82 -17.60 -5.19
N GLU A 153 7.58 -17.09 -5.12
CA GLU A 153 6.93 -16.38 -6.22
C GLU A 153 7.68 -15.07 -6.56
N GLN A 154 8.23 -14.38 -5.56
CA GLN A 154 9.07 -13.19 -5.81
C GLN A 154 10.38 -13.56 -6.52
N ALA A 155 11.10 -14.55 -6.01
CA ALA A 155 12.36 -15.00 -6.60
C ALA A 155 12.16 -15.44 -8.06
N LYS A 156 11.04 -16.11 -8.36
CA LYS A 156 10.66 -16.49 -9.72
C LYS A 156 10.44 -15.26 -10.61
N LYS A 157 9.66 -14.26 -10.16
CA LYS A 157 9.42 -13.02 -10.92
C LYS A 157 10.69 -12.24 -11.18
N GLU A 158 11.60 -12.19 -10.21
CA GLU A 158 12.89 -11.53 -10.35
C GLU A 158 13.76 -12.23 -11.40
N GLN A 159 13.83 -13.56 -11.37
CA GLN A 159 14.54 -14.34 -12.38
C GLN A 159 13.94 -14.14 -13.79
N GLU A 160 12.61 -14.19 -13.94
CA GLU A 160 11.94 -13.98 -15.23
C GLU A 160 12.20 -12.57 -15.80
N LYS A 161 12.23 -11.55 -14.92
CA LYS A 161 12.56 -10.17 -15.30
C LYS A 161 14.03 -10.05 -15.72
N ALA A 162 14.94 -10.69 -15.00
CA ALA A 162 16.37 -10.72 -15.33
C ALA A 162 16.61 -11.40 -16.69
N ASP A 163 15.97 -12.54 -16.94
CA ASP A 163 16.04 -13.26 -18.21
C ASP A 163 15.48 -12.43 -19.37
N THR A 164 14.35 -11.75 -19.14
CA THR A 164 13.73 -10.85 -20.13
C THR A 164 14.66 -9.69 -20.47
N LEU A 165 15.28 -9.08 -19.45
CA LEU A 165 16.24 -7.99 -19.64
C LEU A 165 17.49 -8.45 -20.41
N ALA A 166 18.01 -9.63 -20.09
CA ALA A 166 19.13 -10.23 -20.81
C ALA A 166 18.80 -10.46 -22.30
N ARG A 167 17.60 -10.99 -22.59
CA ARG A 167 17.10 -11.17 -23.97
C ARG A 167 16.93 -9.86 -24.72
N LEU A 168 16.48 -8.81 -24.05
CA LEU A 168 16.36 -7.47 -24.65
C LEU A 168 17.74 -6.90 -24.97
N ARG A 169 18.69 -6.95 -24.03
CA ARG A 169 20.08 -6.49 -24.23
C ARG A 169 20.74 -7.19 -25.42
N ALA A 170 20.66 -8.52 -25.49
CA ALA A 170 21.19 -9.28 -26.62
C ALA A 170 20.58 -8.88 -27.98
N ARG A 171 19.27 -8.57 -28.01
CA ARG A 171 18.61 -8.07 -29.23
C ARG A 171 19.11 -6.68 -29.66
N TYR A 172 19.34 -5.78 -28.71
CA TYR A 172 19.89 -4.45 -29.02
C TYR A 172 21.32 -4.53 -29.51
N ASP A 173 22.17 -5.35 -28.87
CA ASP A 173 23.57 -5.51 -29.28
C ASP A 173 23.70 -6.05 -30.71
N ASN A 174 22.85 -7.00 -31.11
CA ASN A 174 22.81 -7.52 -32.47
C ASN A 174 22.30 -6.51 -33.51
N ARG A 175 21.53 -5.49 -33.08
CA ARG A 175 21.01 -4.44 -33.96
C ARG A 175 21.99 -3.29 -34.15
N VAL A 176 22.89 -3.04 -33.19
CA VAL A 176 23.92 -2.00 -33.26
C VAL A 176 25.17 -2.47 -34.04
N ARG A 177 25.38 -3.80 -34.14
CA ARG A 177 26.50 -4.40 -34.88
C ARG A 177 26.25 -4.60 -36.38
N ASN A 178 25.01 -4.40 -36.86
CA ASN A 178 24.63 -4.43 -38.28
C ASN A 178 24.33 -3.00 -38.75
#